data_AF-A0A316FBJ0-F1
#
_entry.id   AF-A0A316FBJ0-F1
#
_cell.length_a   1.000
_cell.length_b   1.000
_cell.length_c   1.000
_cell.angle_alpha   90.00
_cell.angle_beta   90.00
_cell.angle_gamma   90.00
#
_symmetry.space_group_name_H-M   'P 1'
#
loop_
_entity.id
_entity.type
_entity.pdbx_description
1 polymer ?
#
loop_
_entity_poly.entity_id
_entity_poly.type
_entity_poly.pdbx_seq_one_letter_code
_entity_poly.pdbx_strand_id
1 'polypeptide(L)'
;MASGDQRPPRARVPEAVARKRPAQIITAPPPGSITGPLPPTPEIRGRSPFRLALPGRMPKPQPIRGRKGGMAGVVALVLLFVGLFVVGLGLGFATGFDVGSLFRGPDEPPPRAFPVLEPSRPQRLEIPAIRVSAPILEVGLAGDGSVGVPPLRRHNEAGWFEGGPTPGQFGPALIVGHADTRTGPSVFHRLDELRPGQEIRVSRQDGSIAVFKVNSVETFDKGSLPAERVYGDYTRPSLRLMTCGGRWLGGEEGYEDNIVVFASLVDSRDA
;
A
#
# COMPACT_ATOMS: atom_id res chain seq x y z
N MET A 1 -13.06 -31.36 27.40
CA MET A 1 -13.30 -29.91 27.23
C MET A 1 -12.80 -29.53 25.84
N ALA A 2 -13.71 -29.23 24.92
CA ALA A 2 -13.38 -28.85 23.55
C ALA A 2 -12.92 -27.39 23.54
N SER A 3 -11.65 -27.15 23.20
CA SER A 3 -11.15 -25.80 22.93
C SER A 3 -11.69 -25.36 21.58
N GLY A 4 -12.51 -24.32 21.57
CA GLY A 4 -13.11 -23.77 20.36
C GLY A 4 -12.03 -23.26 19.41
N ASP A 5 -12.01 -23.83 18.21
CA ASP A 5 -11.26 -23.36 17.05
C ASP A 5 -11.86 -22.02 16.58
N GLN A 6 -11.35 -20.90 17.11
CA GLN A 6 -11.69 -19.57 16.62
C GLN A 6 -10.77 -19.22 15.46
N ARG A 7 -11.19 -19.58 14.25
CA ARG A 7 -10.56 -19.11 13.01
C ARG A 7 -10.50 -17.58 13.02
N PRO A 8 -9.37 -16.95 12.68
CA PRO A 8 -9.34 -15.52 12.45
C PRO A 8 -10.27 -15.17 11.27
N PRO A 9 -11.15 -14.17 11.42
CA PRO A 9 -12.04 -13.76 10.35
C PRO A 9 -11.23 -13.24 9.17
N ARG A 10 -11.52 -13.72 7.95
CA ARG A 10 -10.92 -13.19 6.72
C ARG A 10 -11.32 -11.73 6.54
N ALA A 11 -10.37 -10.90 6.10
CA ALA A 11 -10.62 -9.49 5.82
C ALA A 11 -11.72 -9.33 4.76
N ARG A 12 -12.89 -8.84 5.21
CA ARG A 12 -14.06 -8.61 4.37
C ARG A 12 -13.93 -7.27 3.64
N VAL A 13 -14.40 -7.22 2.40
CA VAL A 13 -14.52 -5.96 1.67
C VAL A 13 -15.51 -5.05 2.40
N PRO A 14 -15.17 -3.78 2.69
CA PRO A 14 -16.09 -2.85 3.33
C PRO A 14 -17.42 -2.76 2.58
N GLU A 15 -18.53 -2.66 3.31
CA GLU A 15 -19.88 -2.65 2.70
C GLU A 15 -20.08 -1.50 1.71
N ALA A 16 -19.47 -0.34 1.97
CA ALA A 16 -19.47 0.79 1.06
C ALA A 16 -18.82 0.49 -0.30
N VAL A 17 -17.84 -0.42 -0.32
CA VAL A 17 -17.17 -0.88 -1.55
C VAL A 17 -17.98 -1.99 -2.20
N ALA A 18 -18.51 -2.93 -1.42
CA ALA A 18 -19.35 -4.02 -1.92
C ALA A 18 -20.68 -3.55 -2.54
N ARG A 19 -21.23 -2.41 -2.09
CA ARG A 19 -22.50 -1.84 -2.58
C ARG A 19 -22.34 -0.84 -3.73
N LYS A 20 -21.12 -0.49 -4.15
CA LYS A 20 -20.92 0.52 -5.23
C LYS A 20 -21.40 -0.03 -6.58
N ARG A 21 -22.54 0.50 -7.04
CA ARG A 21 -22.94 0.44 -8.44
C ARG A 21 -22.02 1.38 -9.23
N PRO A 22 -21.52 1.00 -10.43
CA PRO A 22 -20.65 1.84 -11.23
C PRO A 22 -21.29 3.22 -11.44
N ALA A 23 -20.52 4.25 -11.10
CA ALA A 23 -20.78 5.68 -11.28
C ALA A 23 -22.26 6.05 -11.57
N GLN A 24 -23.06 6.23 -10.52
CA GLN A 24 -24.04 7.31 -10.61
C GLN A 24 -23.21 8.59 -10.66
N ILE A 25 -23.14 9.15 -11.87
CA ILE A 25 -22.75 10.52 -12.16
C ILE A 25 -23.33 11.38 -11.03
N ILE A 26 -22.47 11.96 -10.19
CA ILE A 26 -22.88 13.06 -9.32
C ILE A 26 -23.12 14.23 -10.27
N THR A 27 -24.28 14.26 -10.90
CA THR A 27 -24.82 15.50 -11.43
C THR A 27 -25.08 16.34 -10.19
N ALA A 28 -24.36 17.45 -10.05
CA ALA A 28 -24.67 18.43 -9.04
C ALA A 28 -26.19 18.73 -9.11
N PRO A 29 -26.92 18.73 -7.99
CA PRO A 29 -28.31 19.13 -8.02
C PRO A 29 -28.39 20.58 -8.57
N PRO A 30 -29.37 20.90 -9.43
CA PRO A 30 -29.53 22.26 -9.93
C PRO A 30 -29.64 23.24 -8.75
N PRO A 31 -29.12 24.47 -8.89
CA PRO A 31 -29.16 25.44 -7.81
C PRO A 31 -30.63 25.80 -7.49
N GLY A 32 -31.08 25.41 -6.30
CA GLY A 32 -32.38 25.79 -5.76
C GLY A 32 -33.33 24.65 -5.47
N SER A 33 -33.09 23.92 -4.37
CA SER A 33 -34.16 23.31 -3.56
C SER A 33 -33.57 22.65 -2.30
N ILE A 34 -33.30 23.44 -1.27
CA ILE A 34 -33.26 22.95 0.12
C ILE A 34 -34.40 23.64 0.83
N THR A 35 -35.57 23.00 0.87
CA THR A 35 -36.69 23.42 1.72
C THR A 35 -36.94 22.33 2.74
N GLY A 36 -36.15 22.34 3.81
CA GLY A 36 -36.31 21.48 4.97
C GLY A 36 -35.44 21.99 6.12
N PRO A 37 -35.93 22.02 7.37
CA PRO A 37 -35.12 22.44 8.51
C PRO A 37 -33.96 21.47 8.71
N LEU A 38 -32.78 21.99 9.08
CA LEU A 38 -31.63 21.20 9.48
C LEU A 38 -32.01 20.24 10.63
N PRO A 39 -31.55 18.98 10.60
CA PRO A 39 -31.76 18.07 11.73
C PRO A 39 -31.02 18.58 12.98
N PRO A 40 -31.61 18.46 14.18
CA PRO A 40 -30.98 18.92 15.41
C PRO A 40 -29.74 18.08 15.76
N THR A 41 -28.73 18.76 16.30
CA THR A 41 -27.47 18.18 16.79
C THR A 41 -27.74 17.20 17.93
N PRO A 42 -27.09 16.02 17.99
CA PRO A 42 -27.24 15.13 19.13
C PRO A 42 -26.51 15.72 20.35
N GLU A 43 -27.25 15.93 21.45
CA GLU A 43 -26.67 16.23 22.76
C GLU A 43 -25.85 15.03 23.27
N ILE A 44 -24.53 15.20 23.36
CA ILE A 44 -23.67 14.23 24.06
C ILE A 44 -23.78 14.50 25.56
N ARG A 45 -24.70 13.76 26.19
CA ARG A 45 -24.88 13.71 27.65
C ARG A 45 -23.61 13.16 28.32
N GLY A 46 -23.05 13.97 29.22
CA GLY A 46 -21.79 13.72 29.88
C GLY A 46 -21.72 12.41 30.67
N ARG A 47 -20.58 11.74 30.55
CA ARG A 47 -20.01 10.84 31.55
C ARG A 47 -18.50 11.01 31.53
N SER A 48 -17.98 11.51 32.64
CA SER A 48 -16.56 11.58 32.93
C SER A 48 -16.12 10.25 33.55
N PRO A 49 -15.19 9.49 32.94
CA PRO A 49 -14.34 8.58 33.68
C PRO A 49 -12.97 9.24 33.89
N PHE A 50 -12.20 8.73 34.84
CA PHE A 50 -10.85 9.15 35.26
C PHE A 50 -10.77 10.17 36.39
N ARG A 51 -10.90 9.63 37.61
CA ARG A 51 -10.07 10.07 38.74
C ARG A 51 -8.62 9.69 38.43
N LEU A 52 -7.74 10.68 38.27
CA LEU A 52 -6.29 10.46 38.30
C LEU A 52 -5.85 10.23 39.75
N ALA A 53 -5.21 9.09 40.00
CA ALA A 53 -4.43 8.86 41.20
C ALA A 53 -3.09 9.61 41.11
N LEU A 54 -2.73 10.35 42.16
CA LEU A 54 -1.46 11.05 42.29
C LEU A 54 -0.28 10.05 42.36
N PRO A 55 0.78 10.18 41.55
CA PRO A 55 1.96 9.34 41.70
C PRO A 55 2.81 9.77 42.91
N GLY A 56 3.20 8.78 43.71
CA GLY A 56 4.07 8.92 44.86
C GLY A 56 5.48 9.42 44.53
N ARG A 57 6.07 10.05 45.54
CA ARG A 57 7.39 10.68 45.62
C ARG A 57 8.51 9.80 45.03
N MET A 58 9.18 10.27 43.98
CA MET A 58 10.40 9.66 43.44
C MET A 58 11.63 9.98 44.32
N PRO A 59 12.58 9.04 44.51
CA PRO A 59 13.84 9.30 45.21
C PRO A 59 14.81 10.14 44.34
N LYS A 60 15.59 10.99 45.01
CA LYS A 60 16.60 11.89 44.41
C LYS A 60 17.70 11.09 43.68
N PRO A 61 18.04 11.42 42.41
CA PRO A 61 19.17 10.81 41.74
C PRO A 61 20.50 11.23 42.38
N GLN A 62 21.38 10.26 42.65
CA GLN A 62 22.76 10.49 43.08
C GLN A 62 23.62 10.88 41.86
N PRO A 63 24.58 11.80 42.01
CA PRO A 63 25.45 12.21 40.92
C PRO A 63 26.45 11.10 40.57
N ILE A 64 26.39 10.63 39.33
CA ILE A 64 27.41 9.77 38.74
C ILE A 64 28.70 10.57 38.61
N ARG A 65 29.75 10.09 39.28
CA ARG A 65 31.09 10.67 39.29
C ARG A 65 31.69 10.61 37.88
N GLY A 66 31.62 11.74 37.17
CA GLY A 66 32.16 11.91 35.82
C GLY A 66 33.67 11.69 35.77
N ARG A 67 34.09 10.73 34.95
CA ARG A 67 35.47 10.57 34.49
C ARG A 67 35.76 11.75 33.55
N LYS A 68 36.64 12.66 33.96
CA LYS A 68 37.06 13.86 33.21
C LYS A 68 37.75 13.45 31.90
N GLY A 69 36.98 13.19 30.84
CA GLY A 69 37.48 13.26 29.47
C GLY A 69 37.60 14.73 29.11
N GLY A 70 38.83 15.26 29.15
CA GLY A 70 39.10 16.67 28.93
C GLY A 70 38.58 17.15 27.57
N MET A 71 38.07 18.38 27.54
CA MET A 71 37.56 19.11 26.37
C MET A 71 38.49 18.99 25.14
N ALA A 72 39.78 18.75 25.35
CA ALA A 72 40.79 18.46 24.33
C ALA A 72 40.45 17.27 23.42
N GLY A 73 39.81 16.20 23.95
CA GLY A 73 39.45 15.03 23.14
C GLY A 73 38.31 15.32 22.14
N VAL A 74 37.36 16.15 22.55
CA VAL A 74 36.24 16.59 21.69
C VAL A 74 36.74 17.59 20.66
N VAL A 75 37.62 18.53 21.06
CA VAL A 75 38.23 19.49 20.13
C VAL A 75 39.09 18.79 19.08
N ALA A 76 39.90 17.79 19.46
CA ALA A 76 40.71 17.02 18.52
C ALA A 76 39.84 16.25 17.51
N LEU A 77 38.71 15.68 17.95
CA LEU A 77 37.78 14.98 17.08
C LEU A 77 37.08 15.95 16.11
N VAL A 78 36.62 17.10 16.60
CA VAL A 78 35.99 18.13 15.75
C VAL A 78 36.98 18.66 14.71
N LEU A 79 38.22 18.94 15.10
CA LEU A 79 39.25 19.40 14.15
C LEU A 79 39.59 18.34 13.10
N LEU A 80 39.59 17.04 13.46
CA LEU A 80 39.74 15.95 12.51
C LEU A 80 38.61 15.92 11.49
N PHE A 81 37.35 16.02 11.94
CA PHE A 81 36.19 16.03 11.04
C PHE A 81 36.13 17.28 10.16
N VAL A 82 36.47 18.46 10.69
CA VAL A 82 36.57 19.70 9.91
C VAL A 82 37.69 19.58 8.88
N GLY A 83 38.84 19.03 9.25
CA GLY A 83 39.95 18.78 8.31
C GLY A 83 39.55 17.82 7.18
N LEU A 84 38.90 16.70 7.50
CA LEU A 84 38.38 15.76 6.50
C LEU A 84 37.32 16.40 5.60
N PHE A 85 36.45 17.25 6.16
CA PHE A 85 35.41 17.95 5.42
C PHE A 85 35.98 19.00 4.46
N VAL A 86 37.02 19.74 4.87
CA VAL A 86 37.71 20.71 4.01
C VAL A 86 38.47 20.00 2.88
N VAL A 87 39.12 18.86 3.16
CA VAL A 87 39.79 18.06 2.12
C VAL A 87 38.77 17.46 1.14
N GLY A 88 37.64 16.95 1.63
CA GLY A 88 36.55 16.43 0.80
C GLY A 88 35.91 17.49 -0.10
N LEU A 89 35.68 18.69 0.43
CA LEU A 89 35.20 19.84 -0.35
C LEU A 89 36.23 20.30 -1.40
N GLY A 90 37.51 20.40 -1.02
CA GLY A 90 38.58 20.78 -1.93
C GLY A 90 38.74 19.79 -3.09
N LEU A 91 38.61 18.50 -2.82
CA LEU A 91 38.65 17.47 -3.87
C LEU A 91 37.42 17.52 -4.78
N GLY A 92 36.23 17.82 -4.24
CA GLY A 92 35.00 18.01 -5.01
C GLY A 92 35.07 19.18 -5.98
N PHE A 93 35.62 20.33 -5.56
CA PHE A 93 35.83 21.49 -6.43
C PHE A 93 36.88 21.24 -7.52
N ALA A 94 37.94 20.46 -7.22
CA ALA A 94 39.01 20.17 -8.18
C ALA A 94 38.64 19.10 -9.22
N THR A 95 37.68 18.21 -8.91
CA THR A 95 37.31 17.07 -9.78
C THR A 95 35.96 17.24 -10.47
N GLY A 96 35.22 18.32 -10.20
CA GLY A 96 33.87 18.54 -10.75
C GLY A 96 32.82 17.55 -10.22
N PHE A 97 33.10 16.90 -9.09
CA PHE A 97 32.23 15.90 -8.48
C PHE A 97 31.21 16.60 -7.57
N ASP A 98 29.97 16.69 -8.02
CA ASP A 98 28.86 17.27 -7.24
C ASP A 98 28.48 16.32 -6.10
N VAL A 99 29.00 16.57 -4.90
CA VAL A 99 28.61 15.83 -3.68
C VAL A 99 27.10 15.92 -3.39
N GLY A 100 26.39 16.90 -3.94
CA GLY A 100 24.94 17.01 -3.87
C GLY A 100 24.19 15.95 -4.69
N SER A 101 24.82 15.34 -5.69
CA SER A 101 24.19 14.26 -6.49
C SER A 101 24.17 12.92 -5.77
N LEU A 102 25.00 12.72 -4.74
CA LEU A 102 24.99 11.54 -3.88
C LEU A 102 23.84 11.53 -2.86
N PHE A 103 23.30 12.73 -2.54
CA PHE A 103 22.16 12.89 -1.63
C PHE A 103 20.84 13.14 -2.37
N ARG A 104 20.88 13.27 -3.71
CA ARG A 104 19.70 13.33 -4.56
C ARG A 104 19.23 11.89 -4.79
N GLY A 105 18.37 11.40 -3.88
CA GLY A 105 17.53 10.25 -4.19
C GLY A 105 16.67 10.54 -5.42
N PRO A 106 15.91 9.56 -5.96
CA PRO A 106 14.94 9.82 -7.01
C PRO A 106 13.76 10.64 -6.44
N ASP A 107 14.03 11.89 -6.08
CA ASP A 107 13.09 12.90 -5.58
C ASP A 107 12.47 13.66 -6.76
N GLU A 108 12.13 12.95 -7.84
CA GLU A 108 11.12 13.49 -8.72
C GLU A 108 9.77 13.26 -8.01
N PRO A 109 9.08 14.32 -7.54
CA PRO A 109 7.76 14.14 -6.96
C PRO A 109 6.88 13.43 -8.01
N PRO A 110 6.05 12.45 -7.59
CA PRO A 110 5.19 11.75 -8.54
C PRO A 110 4.39 12.79 -9.34
N PRO A 111 4.17 12.56 -10.65
CA PRO A 111 3.46 13.50 -11.51
C PRO A 111 2.19 13.98 -10.82
N ARG A 112 2.01 15.30 -10.65
CA ARG A 112 0.78 15.84 -10.05
C ARG A 112 -0.45 15.62 -10.94
N ALA A 113 -0.23 15.33 -12.22
CA ALA A 113 -1.24 14.90 -13.16
C ALA A 113 -1.00 13.43 -13.51
N PHE A 114 -1.96 12.57 -13.15
CA PHE A 114 -2.01 11.18 -13.61
C PHE A 114 -2.97 11.13 -14.79
N PRO A 115 -2.70 10.37 -15.87
CA PRO A 115 -3.60 10.26 -17.00
C PRO A 115 -4.83 9.42 -16.60
N VAL A 116 -5.80 10.03 -15.92
CA VAL A 116 -7.03 9.33 -15.53
C VAL A 116 -7.70 8.81 -16.79
N LEU A 117 -8.00 7.52 -16.81
CA LEU A 117 -8.57 6.84 -17.97
C LEU A 117 -10.05 6.57 -17.76
N GLU A 118 -10.80 6.60 -18.86
CA GLU A 118 -12.19 6.16 -18.89
C GLU A 118 -12.30 4.69 -18.44
N PRO A 119 -13.48 4.20 -18.04
CA PRO A 119 -13.67 2.80 -17.68
C PRO A 119 -13.37 1.83 -18.84
N SER A 120 -12.49 0.85 -18.62
CA SER A 120 -12.31 -0.30 -19.54
C SER A 120 -11.74 -1.51 -18.83
N ARG A 121 -12.27 -2.69 -19.15
CA ARG A 121 -11.93 -3.96 -18.49
C ARG A 121 -10.45 -4.32 -18.75
N PRO A 122 -9.71 -4.77 -17.73
CA PRO A 122 -8.33 -5.22 -17.91
C PRO A 122 -8.30 -6.60 -18.59
N GLN A 123 -7.34 -6.83 -19.47
CA GLN A 123 -7.18 -8.09 -20.21
C GLN A 123 -5.89 -8.85 -19.85
N ARG A 124 -4.79 -8.13 -19.65
CA ARG A 124 -3.48 -8.74 -19.40
C ARG A 124 -2.68 -7.91 -18.40
N LEU A 125 -2.01 -8.62 -17.49
CA LEU A 125 -1.09 -8.06 -16.52
C LEU A 125 0.34 -8.40 -16.92
N GLU A 126 1.21 -7.41 -16.98
CA GLU A 126 2.65 -7.60 -17.18
C GLU A 126 3.46 -6.91 -16.10
N ILE A 127 4.43 -7.65 -15.55
CA ILE A 127 5.34 -7.15 -14.53
C ILE A 127 6.75 -7.65 -14.88
N PRO A 128 7.50 -6.92 -15.73
CA PRO A 128 8.78 -7.39 -16.26
C PRO A 128 9.80 -7.78 -15.18
N ALA A 129 9.85 -7.02 -14.07
CA ALA A 129 10.80 -7.22 -12.99
C ALA A 129 10.71 -8.63 -12.36
N ILE A 130 9.52 -9.24 -12.35
CA ILE A 130 9.28 -10.57 -11.79
C ILE A 130 8.82 -11.59 -12.84
N ARG A 131 8.90 -11.22 -14.13
CA ARG A 131 8.56 -12.05 -15.30
C ARG A 131 7.11 -12.53 -15.32
N VAL A 132 6.18 -11.70 -14.84
CA VAL A 132 4.75 -11.96 -14.96
C VAL A 132 4.26 -11.48 -16.32
N SER A 133 3.58 -12.36 -17.06
CA SER A 133 2.69 -12.04 -18.18
C SER A 133 1.50 -12.97 -18.10
N ALA A 134 0.35 -12.44 -17.65
CA ALA A 134 -0.80 -13.27 -17.30
C ALA A 134 -2.11 -12.67 -17.84
N PRO A 135 -3.02 -13.51 -18.36
CA PRO A 135 -4.40 -13.10 -18.58
C PRO A 135 -5.06 -12.63 -17.27
N ILE A 136 -5.96 -11.67 -17.38
CA ILE A 136 -6.79 -11.20 -16.28
C ILE A 136 -8.21 -11.68 -16.51
N LEU A 137 -8.79 -12.33 -15.49
CA LEU A 137 -10.20 -12.72 -15.45
C LEU A 137 -10.95 -11.88 -14.42
N GLU A 138 -12.28 -11.88 -14.50
CA GLU A 138 -13.14 -11.18 -13.55
C GLU A 138 -13.42 -12.06 -12.34
N VAL A 139 -13.28 -11.48 -11.14
CA VAL A 139 -13.66 -12.11 -9.87
C VAL A 139 -14.61 -11.21 -9.11
N GLY A 140 -15.63 -11.82 -8.53
CA GLY A 140 -16.56 -11.16 -7.61
C GLY A 140 -16.15 -11.33 -6.15
N LEU A 141 -17.13 -11.27 -5.26
CA LEU A 141 -16.95 -11.63 -3.84
C LEU A 141 -17.13 -13.14 -3.63
N ALA A 142 -16.34 -13.72 -2.73
CA ALA A 142 -16.57 -15.06 -2.20
C ALA A 142 -17.74 -15.06 -1.19
N GLY A 143 -18.22 -16.25 -0.83
CA GLY A 143 -19.37 -16.40 0.09
C GLY A 143 -19.15 -15.83 1.49
N ASP A 144 -17.90 -15.64 1.90
CA ASP A 144 -17.52 -15.00 3.17
C ASP A 144 -17.47 -13.46 3.09
N GLY A 145 -17.60 -12.89 1.88
CA GLY A 145 -17.51 -11.45 1.59
C GLY A 145 -16.09 -10.94 1.33
N SER A 146 -15.10 -11.83 1.25
CA SER A 146 -13.76 -11.49 0.75
C SER A 146 -13.76 -11.41 -0.78
N VAL A 147 -12.69 -10.88 -1.37
CA VAL A 147 -12.50 -10.87 -2.83
C VAL A 147 -12.20 -12.30 -3.29
N GLY A 148 -12.94 -12.76 -4.29
CA GLY A 148 -12.71 -14.06 -4.91
C GLY A 148 -11.35 -14.11 -5.59
N VAL A 149 -10.76 -15.30 -5.69
CA VAL A 149 -9.49 -15.53 -6.38
C VAL A 149 -9.71 -16.40 -7.62
N PRO A 150 -8.83 -16.34 -8.64
CA PRO A 150 -8.84 -17.28 -9.75
C PRO A 150 -9.00 -18.74 -9.28
N PRO A 151 -9.73 -19.60 -9.99
CA PRO A 151 -9.81 -21.00 -9.61
C PRO A 151 -8.43 -21.65 -9.73
N LEU A 152 -8.10 -22.61 -8.86
CA LEU A 152 -6.76 -23.25 -8.84
C LEU A 152 -6.34 -23.88 -10.18
N ARG A 153 -7.30 -24.34 -11.00
CA ARG A 153 -7.02 -24.81 -12.37
C ARG A 153 -6.49 -23.73 -13.32
N ARG A 154 -6.66 -22.45 -12.97
CA ARG A 154 -6.19 -21.25 -13.68
C ARG A 154 -5.23 -20.46 -12.78
N HIS A 155 -4.42 -21.16 -11.98
CA HIS A 155 -3.58 -20.52 -10.96
C HIS A 155 -2.59 -19.49 -11.56
N ASN A 156 -2.12 -19.71 -12.80
CA ASN A 156 -1.24 -18.81 -13.55
C ASN A 156 -1.94 -17.56 -14.11
N GLU A 157 -3.23 -17.37 -13.84
CA GLU A 157 -3.98 -16.19 -14.23
C GLU A 157 -4.25 -15.27 -13.04
N ALA A 158 -4.43 -13.98 -13.30
CA ALA A 158 -4.76 -12.99 -12.29
C ALA A 158 -6.27 -12.68 -12.32
N GLY A 159 -6.85 -12.31 -11.18
CA GLY A 159 -8.27 -11.96 -11.05
C GLY A 159 -8.45 -10.49 -10.72
N TRP A 160 -9.13 -9.71 -11.56
CA TRP A 160 -9.54 -8.35 -11.23
C TRP A 160 -10.88 -8.34 -10.51
N PHE A 161 -10.95 -7.65 -9.37
CA PHE A 161 -12.19 -7.49 -8.62
C PHE A 161 -13.16 -6.55 -9.34
N GLU A 162 -14.21 -7.13 -9.93
CA GLU A 162 -15.15 -6.40 -10.80
C GLU A 162 -16.02 -5.37 -10.05
N GLY A 163 -16.12 -5.49 -8.72
CA GLY A 163 -16.82 -4.53 -7.87
C GLY A 163 -16.03 -3.24 -7.60
N GLY A 164 -14.80 -3.13 -8.10
CA GLY A 164 -13.92 -1.97 -7.95
C GLY A 164 -13.71 -1.18 -9.25
N PRO A 165 -12.91 -0.10 -9.20
CA PRO A 165 -12.46 0.63 -10.38
C PRO A 165 -11.71 -0.27 -11.38
N THR A 166 -11.82 0.05 -12.67
CA THR A 166 -10.91 -0.54 -13.65
C THR A 166 -9.53 0.14 -13.55
N PRO A 167 -8.42 -0.57 -13.87
CA PRO A 167 -7.09 0.03 -13.88
C PRO A 167 -7.04 1.29 -14.76
N GLY A 168 -6.73 2.43 -14.14
CA GLY A 168 -6.69 3.75 -14.79
C GLY A 168 -7.76 4.73 -14.32
N GLN A 169 -8.87 4.24 -13.74
CA GLN A 169 -9.89 5.08 -13.11
C GLN A 169 -9.44 5.57 -11.72
N PHE A 170 -10.10 6.60 -11.20
CA PHE A 170 -9.97 6.99 -9.79
C PHE A 170 -10.30 5.83 -8.85
N GLY A 171 -9.41 5.61 -7.87
CA GLY A 171 -9.56 4.54 -6.89
C GLY A 171 -8.60 3.37 -7.08
N PRO A 172 -8.63 2.42 -6.14
CA PRO A 172 -7.78 1.25 -6.18
C PRO A 172 -8.42 0.17 -7.06
N ALA A 173 -7.87 -0.05 -8.25
CA ALA A 173 -8.14 -1.28 -8.98
C ALA A 173 -7.43 -2.43 -8.25
N LEU A 174 -8.15 -3.48 -7.88
CA LEU A 174 -7.59 -4.61 -7.15
C LEU A 174 -7.47 -5.83 -8.07
N ILE A 175 -6.26 -6.37 -8.16
CA ILE A 175 -5.96 -7.62 -8.87
C ILE A 175 -5.35 -8.61 -7.87
N VAL A 176 -5.94 -9.80 -7.80
CA VAL A 176 -5.52 -10.88 -6.91
C VAL A 176 -4.95 -12.05 -7.72
N GLY A 177 -4.12 -12.87 -7.08
CA GLY A 177 -3.54 -14.05 -7.71
C GLY A 177 -2.92 -14.99 -6.70
N HIS A 178 -2.75 -16.25 -7.09
CA HIS A 178 -2.10 -17.25 -6.23
C HIS A 178 -0.59 -17.03 -6.18
N ALA A 179 0.00 -17.20 -4.99
CA ALA A 179 1.45 -17.25 -4.83
C ALA A 179 1.98 -18.60 -5.33
N ASP A 180 1.29 -19.68 -4.99
CA ASP A 180 1.66 -21.03 -5.39
C ASP A 180 0.45 -21.97 -5.45
N THR A 181 0.74 -23.22 -5.75
CA THR A 181 -0.16 -24.35 -5.71
C THR A 181 0.55 -25.52 -5.03
N ARG A 182 -0.18 -26.61 -4.78
CA ARG A 182 0.41 -27.86 -4.29
C ARG A 182 1.52 -28.42 -5.20
N THR A 183 1.55 -28.02 -6.47
CA THR A 183 2.46 -28.54 -7.48
C THR A 183 3.57 -27.56 -7.87
N GLY A 184 3.57 -26.33 -7.35
CA GLY A 184 4.61 -25.36 -7.66
C GLY A 184 4.16 -23.90 -7.67
N PRO A 185 5.05 -22.99 -8.08
CA PRO A 185 4.80 -21.55 -8.07
C PRO A 185 3.66 -21.15 -9.00
N SER A 186 3.08 -19.98 -8.72
CA SER A 186 1.94 -19.43 -9.46
C SER A 186 2.16 -17.97 -9.86
N VAL A 187 1.15 -17.31 -10.44
CA VAL A 187 1.25 -15.97 -11.06
C VAL A 187 1.92 -14.92 -10.16
N PHE A 188 1.67 -14.95 -8.85
CA PHE A 188 2.20 -13.98 -7.89
C PHE A 188 3.23 -14.58 -6.93
N HIS A 189 3.88 -15.68 -7.32
CA HIS A 189 4.90 -16.34 -6.49
C HIS A 189 6.02 -15.41 -6.02
N ARG A 190 6.39 -14.45 -6.85
CA ARG A 190 7.52 -13.53 -6.64
C ARG A 190 7.06 -12.10 -6.36
N LEU A 191 5.82 -11.92 -5.91
CA LEU A 191 5.24 -10.59 -5.75
C LEU A 191 5.97 -9.76 -4.67
N ASP A 192 6.51 -10.43 -3.66
CA ASP A 192 7.33 -9.90 -2.58
C ASP A 192 8.73 -9.41 -3.03
N GLU A 193 9.19 -9.88 -4.19
CA GLU A 193 10.44 -9.44 -4.79
C GLU A 193 10.34 -8.08 -5.48
N LEU A 194 9.13 -7.53 -5.65
CA LEU A 194 8.96 -6.20 -6.23
C LEU A 194 9.59 -5.10 -5.37
N ARG A 195 9.97 -4.01 -6.03
CA ARG A 195 10.61 -2.85 -5.41
C ARG A 195 9.95 -1.55 -5.89
N PRO A 196 9.93 -0.49 -5.05
CA PRO A 196 9.47 0.82 -5.46
C PRO A 196 10.10 1.29 -6.77
N GLY A 197 9.29 1.93 -7.63
CA GLY A 197 9.68 2.43 -8.94
C GLY A 197 9.59 1.41 -10.09
N GLN A 198 9.47 0.11 -9.80
CA GLN A 198 9.29 -0.91 -10.84
C GLN A 198 7.93 -0.79 -11.53
N GLU A 199 7.91 -1.10 -12.82
CA GLU A 199 6.75 -0.91 -13.68
C GLU A 199 5.81 -2.12 -13.65
N ILE A 200 4.51 -1.82 -13.62
CA ILE A 200 3.40 -2.77 -13.83
C ILE A 200 2.57 -2.23 -14.99
N ARG A 201 2.30 -3.07 -15.99
CA ARG A 201 1.48 -2.70 -17.15
C ARG A 201 0.19 -3.50 -17.14
N VAL A 202 -0.91 -2.83 -17.43
CA VAL A 202 -2.21 -3.45 -17.60
C VAL A 202 -2.76 -3.10 -18.97
N SER A 203 -2.81 -4.08 -19.87
CA SER A 203 -3.50 -3.95 -21.15
C SER A 203 -5.00 -3.99 -20.92
N ARG A 204 -5.74 -3.09 -21.56
CA ARG A 204 -7.17 -2.88 -21.35
C ARG A 204 -7.95 -3.17 -22.64
N GLN A 205 -9.26 -3.36 -22.51
CA GLN A 205 -10.13 -3.72 -23.63
C GLN A 205 -10.32 -2.61 -24.66
N ASP A 206 -10.10 -1.36 -24.27
CA ASP A 206 -10.16 -0.20 -25.16
C ASP A 206 -8.90 -0.06 -26.05
N GLY A 207 -7.96 -1.01 -25.97
CA GLY A 207 -6.71 -0.97 -26.71
C GLY A 207 -5.65 -0.09 -26.04
N SER A 208 -5.90 0.47 -24.86
CA SER A 208 -4.89 1.20 -24.11
C SER A 208 -4.12 0.31 -23.13
N ILE A 209 -2.96 0.80 -22.68
CA ILE A 209 -2.12 0.21 -21.64
C ILE A 209 -2.01 1.25 -20.52
N ALA A 210 -2.49 0.87 -19.32
CA ALA A 210 -2.28 1.65 -18.11
C ALA A 210 -0.93 1.25 -17.48
N VAL A 211 -0.06 2.23 -17.25
CA VAL A 211 1.30 2.02 -16.72
C VAL A 211 1.38 2.54 -15.31
N PHE A 212 1.69 1.65 -14.37
CA PHE A 212 1.82 1.93 -12.96
C PHE A 212 3.27 1.77 -12.50
N LYS A 213 3.67 2.55 -11.49
CA LYS A 213 4.91 2.30 -10.73
C LYS A 213 4.58 1.85 -9.31
N VAL A 214 5.31 0.84 -8.85
CA VAL A 214 5.24 0.36 -7.46
C VAL A 214 5.63 1.51 -6.52
N ASN A 215 4.81 1.75 -5.51
CA ASN A 215 5.09 2.64 -4.39
C ASN A 215 5.70 1.86 -3.22
N SER A 216 5.07 0.75 -2.83
CA SER A 216 5.50 -0.10 -1.72
C SER A 216 5.03 -1.55 -1.92
N VAL A 217 5.71 -2.47 -1.25
CA VAL A 217 5.28 -3.86 -1.06
C VAL A 217 5.20 -4.06 0.44
N GLU A 218 4.02 -4.42 0.93
CA GLU A 218 3.73 -4.54 2.37
C GLU A 218 3.08 -5.88 2.67
N THR A 219 3.44 -6.46 3.81
CA THR A 219 2.89 -7.72 4.31
C THR A 219 1.97 -7.43 5.48
N PHE A 220 0.79 -8.01 5.48
CA PHE A 220 -0.21 -7.88 6.54
C PHE A 220 -0.72 -9.24 6.94
N ASP A 221 -0.84 -9.47 8.24
CA ASP A 221 -1.55 -10.64 8.76
C ASP A 221 -3.00 -10.66 8.24
N LYS A 222 -3.51 -11.86 7.93
CA LYS A 222 -4.83 -12.02 7.31
C LYS A 222 -5.98 -11.48 8.15
N GLY A 223 -5.86 -11.50 9.47
CA GLY A 223 -6.85 -10.99 10.41
C GLY A 223 -6.79 -9.47 10.60
N SER A 224 -5.74 -8.81 10.09
CA SER A 224 -5.45 -7.38 10.33
C SER A 224 -5.17 -6.58 9.06
N LEU A 225 -5.61 -7.07 7.89
CA LEU A 225 -5.49 -6.36 6.62
C LEU A 225 -6.18 -4.97 6.71
N PRO A 226 -5.46 -3.86 6.47
CA PRO A 226 -6.02 -2.51 6.61
C PRO A 226 -6.97 -2.18 5.45
N ALA A 227 -8.24 -2.52 5.61
CA ALA A 227 -9.26 -2.42 4.56
C ALA A 227 -9.33 -1.03 3.93
N GLU A 228 -9.25 0.04 4.71
CA GLU A 228 -9.29 1.41 4.17
C GLU A 228 -8.12 1.71 3.22
N ARG A 229 -6.92 1.23 3.52
CA ARG A 229 -5.74 1.43 2.65
C ARG A 229 -5.82 0.61 1.37
N VAL A 230 -6.43 -0.57 1.45
CA VAL A 230 -6.57 -1.49 0.30
C VAL A 230 -7.70 -1.01 -0.62
N TYR A 231 -8.83 -0.56 -0.06
CA TYR A 231 -10.05 -0.35 -0.84
C TYR A 231 -10.55 1.11 -0.90
N GLY A 232 -10.08 2.01 -0.03
CA GLY A 232 -10.72 3.29 0.25
C GLY A 232 -10.13 4.54 -0.42
N ASP A 233 -8.90 4.49 -0.94
CA ASP A 233 -8.27 5.68 -1.54
C ASP A 233 -8.76 5.94 -2.98
N TYR A 234 -9.77 6.80 -3.12
CA TYR A 234 -10.32 7.27 -4.41
C TYR A 234 -9.74 8.61 -4.89
N THR A 235 -8.67 9.11 -4.27
CA THR A 235 -8.11 10.43 -4.61
C THR A 235 -7.29 10.44 -5.91
N ARG A 236 -6.87 9.26 -6.38
CA ARG A 236 -6.04 9.08 -7.57
C ARG A 236 -6.23 7.70 -8.19
N PRO A 237 -5.88 7.50 -9.47
CA PRO A 237 -5.80 6.15 -10.03
C PRO A 237 -4.67 5.36 -9.38
N SER A 238 -5.03 4.23 -8.78
CA SER A 238 -4.07 3.37 -8.11
C SER A 238 -4.37 1.89 -8.37
N LEU A 239 -3.34 1.07 -8.20
CA LEU A 239 -3.41 -0.37 -8.37
C LEU A 239 -3.01 -1.05 -7.06
N ARG A 240 -3.70 -2.14 -6.75
CA ARG A 240 -3.37 -3.08 -5.70
C ARG A 240 -3.17 -4.45 -6.33
N LEU A 241 -1.99 -5.04 -6.14
CA LEU A 241 -1.78 -6.45 -6.40
C LEU A 241 -1.75 -7.19 -5.07
N MET A 242 -2.47 -8.29 -4.94
CA MET A 242 -2.57 -9.02 -3.68
C MET A 242 -2.39 -10.52 -3.87
N THR A 243 -1.62 -11.12 -2.99
CA THR A 243 -1.46 -12.58 -2.92
C THR A 243 -1.34 -13.06 -1.47
N CYS A 244 -1.48 -14.37 -1.26
CA CYS A 244 -1.15 -15.01 0.01
C CYS A 244 0.36 -15.01 0.22
N GLY A 245 0.84 -14.84 1.45
CA GLY A 245 2.27 -14.94 1.75
C GLY A 245 2.56 -15.23 3.21
N GLY A 246 3.81 -15.03 3.61
CA GLY A 246 4.26 -15.38 4.95
C GLY A 246 4.40 -16.89 5.15
N ARG A 247 4.30 -17.33 6.39
CA ARG A 247 4.46 -18.75 6.75
C ARG A 247 3.25 -19.57 6.31
N TRP A 248 3.49 -20.74 5.74
CA TRP A 248 2.45 -21.74 5.51
C TRP A 248 2.06 -22.41 6.83
N LEU A 249 0.81 -22.22 7.26
CA LEU A 249 0.24 -22.81 8.47
C LEU A 249 -0.39 -24.19 8.22
N GLY A 250 -0.72 -24.50 6.96
CA GLY A 250 -1.27 -25.79 6.56
C GLY A 250 -2.79 -25.87 6.56
N GLY A 251 -3.31 -27.02 6.08
CA GLY A 251 -4.74 -27.32 6.10
C GLY A 251 -5.63 -26.26 5.43
N GLU A 252 -6.71 -25.89 6.11
CA GLU A 252 -7.64 -24.84 5.70
C GLU A 252 -7.16 -23.41 6.04
N GLU A 253 -6.19 -23.28 6.94
CA GLU A 253 -5.62 -21.98 7.35
C GLU A 253 -4.79 -21.37 6.21
N GLY A 254 -4.02 -22.22 5.53
CA GLY A 254 -3.16 -21.82 4.42
C GLY A 254 -2.04 -20.90 4.91
N TYR A 255 -1.82 -19.80 4.19
CA TYR A 255 -0.81 -18.80 4.53
C TYR A 255 -1.21 -17.90 5.71
N GLU A 256 -0.25 -17.45 6.51
CA GLU A 256 -0.46 -16.51 7.63
C GLU A 256 -0.81 -15.09 7.15
N ASP A 257 -0.20 -14.65 6.05
CA ASP A 257 -0.23 -13.25 5.63
C ASP A 257 -0.85 -13.04 4.23
N ASN A 258 -1.13 -11.78 3.94
CA ASN A 258 -1.31 -11.24 2.61
C ASN A 258 -0.16 -10.30 2.27
N ILE A 259 0.35 -10.41 1.04
CA ILE A 259 1.30 -9.45 0.48
C ILE A 259 0.53 -8.54 -0.45
N VAL A 260 0.66 -7.23 -0.24
CA VAL A 260 -0.02 -6.20 -1.01
C VAL A 260 1.00 -5.25 -1.62
N VAL A 261 0.95 -5.16 -2.94
CA VAL A 261 1.70 -4.16 -3.70
C VAL A 261 0.82 -2.94 -3.89
N PHE A 262 1.31 -1.78 -3.50
CA PHE A 262 0.69 -0.49 -3.75
C PHE A 262 1.38 0.14 -4.96
N ALA A 263 0.62 0.54 -5.97
CA ALA A 263 1.17 1.21 -7.14
C ALA A 263 0.29 2.39 -7.59
N SER A 264 0.92 3.38 -8.20
CA SER A 264 0.28 4.60 -8.71
C SER A 264 0.39 4.64 -10.23
N LEU A 265 -0.67 5.09 -10.89
CA LEU A 265 -0.63 5.32 -12.33
C LEU A 265 0.36 6.43 -12.64
N VAL A 266 1.22 6.24 -13.64
CA VAL A 266 2.22 7.24 -14.05
C VAL A 266 2.13 7.60 -15.51
N ASP A 267 1.56 6.73 -16.35
CA ASP A 267 1.52 6.89 -17.80
C ASP A 267 0.40 6.03 -18.39
N SER A 268 0.01 6.34 -19.62
CA SER A 268 -0.93 5.55 -20.42
C SER A 268 -0.55 5.62 -21.89
N ARG A 269 -0.66 4.50 -22.61
CA ARG A 269 -0.25 4.39 -24.01
C ARG A 269 -1.29 3.63 -24.81
N ASP A 270 -1.30 3.81 -26.12
CA ASP A 270 -2.00 2.88 -27.00
C ASP A 270 -1.17 1.59 -27.14
N ALA A 271 -1.86 0.44 -27.24
CA ALA A 271 -1.24 -0.89 -27.31
C ALA A 271 -0.70 -1.24 -28.71
#